data_AF-A0AAJ6AP28-F1
#
_entry.id   AF-A0AAJ6AP28-F1
#
_cell.length_a   1.000
_cell.length_b   1.000
_cell.length_c   1.000
_cell.angle_alpha   90.00
_cell.angle_beta   90.00
_cell.angle_gamma   90.00
#
_symmetry.space_group_name_H-M   'P 1'
#
loop_
_entity.id
_entity.type
_entity.pdbx_description
1 polymer ?
#
loop_
_entity_poly.entity_id
_entity_poly.type
_entity_poly.pdbx_seq_one_letter_code
_entity_poly.pdbx_strand_id
1 'polypeptide(L)'
;MSPTRYTTDRQRWDDLRRLLKKVLATEGWHLDDAGELTQLAEVARTFDDIERLTSSLVEELQRRSTHERLMEYCSQELIAESLFHAVSETAKSIPDRIRILTGSTDDGQKLFDAALGAHRN
;
A
#
# COMPACT_ATOMS: atom_id res chain seq x y z
N MET A 1 2.56 -21.11 -11.93
CA MET A 1 1.37 -20.49 -12.58
C MET A 1 1.93 -19.55 -13.63
N SER A 2 1.60 -19.61 -14.93
CA SER A 2 2.34 -18.77 -15.92
C SER A 2 1.52 -17.57 -16.40
N PRO A 3 2.00 -16.32 -16.25
CA PRO A 3 1.30 -15.10 -16.70
C PRO A 3 0.98 -15.12 -18.20
N THR A 4 1.83 -15.77 -19.00
CA THR A 4 1.66 -15.88 -20.46
C THR A 4 0.37 -16.59 -20.88
N ARG A 5 -0.22 -17.38 -19.98
CA ARG A 5 -1.50 -18.07 -20.21
C ARG A 5 -2.72 -17.18 -19.98
N TYR A 6 -2.53 -15.96 -19.47
CA TYR A 6 -3.59 -15.05 -19.05
C TYR A 6 -3.46 -13.66 -19.70
N THR A 7 -2.77 -13.57 -20.84
CA THR A 7 -2.53 -12.30 -21.56
C THR A 7 -3.80 -11.59 -21.99
N THR A 8 -4.90 -12.33 -22.18
CA THR A 8 -6.22 -11.79 -22.56
C THR A 8 -7.14 -11.53 -21.36
N ASP A 9 -6.78 -12.00 -20.16
CA ASP A 9 -7.62 -11.92 -18.97
C ASP A 9 -6.75 -11.79 -17.70
N ARG A 10 -6.17 -10.60 -17.56
CA ARG A 10 -5.30 -10.24 -16.42
C ARG A 10 -6.06 -10.27 -15.09
N GLN A 11 -7.33 -9.87 -15.08
CA GLN A 11 -8.14 -9.85 -13.87
C GLN A 11 -8.28 -11.26 -13.28
N ARG A 12 -8.58 -12.25 -14.14
CA ARG A 12 -8.64 -13.65 -13.71
C ARG A 12 -7.32 -14.16 -13.15
N TRP A 13 -6.20 -13.76 -13.74
CA TRP A 13 -4.88 -14.08 -13.20
C TRP A 13 -4.70 -13.53 -11.79
N ASP A 14 -4.99 -12.25 -11.59
CA ASP A 14 -4.82 -11.58 -10.29
C ASP A 14 -5.72 -12.19 -9.22
N ASP A 15 -6.97 -12.49 -9.55
CA ASP A 15 -7.92 -13.13 -8.63
C ASP A 15 -7.49 -14.54 -8.23
N LEU A 16 -7.06 -15.35 -9.20
CA LEU A 16 -6.59 -16.71 -8.93
C LEU A 16 -5.30 -16.69 -8.10
N ARG A 17 -4.39 -15.74 -8.38
CA ARG A 17 -3.16 -15.55 -7.61
C ARG A 17 -3.47 -15.16 -6.17
N ARG A 18 -4.42 -14.24 -5.96
CA ARG A 18 -4.86 -13.78 -4.63
C ARG A 18 -5.42 -14.93 -3.79
N LEU A 19 -6.23 -15.80 -4.40
CA LEU A 19 -6.77 -16.98 -3.73
C LEU A 19 -5.68 -18.00 -3.39
N LEU A 20 -4.78 -18.32 -4.34
CA LEU A 20 -3.69 -19.26 -4.11
C LEU A 20 -2.74 -18.79 -3.01
N LYS A 21 -2.37 -17.51 -2.99
CA LYS A 21 -1.48 -16.94 -1.97
C LYS A 21 -1.97 -17.26 -0.55
N LYS A 22 -3.27 -17.12 -0.29
CA LYS A 22 -3.89 -17.39 1.02
C LYS A 22 -3.73 -18.84 1.46
N VAL A 23 -3.96 -19.78 0.54
CA VAL A 23 -3.81 -21.22 0.82
C VAL A 23 -2.34 -21.59 0.97
N LEU A 24 -1.47 -21.08 0.11
CA LEU A 24 -0.03 -21.37 0.15
C LEU A 24 0.62 -20.86 1.44
N ALA A 25 0.16 -19.73 1.97
CA ALA A 25 0.68 -19.18 3.22
C ALA A 25 0.47 -20.12 4.42
N THR A 26 -0.62 -20.91 4.45
CA THR A 26 -0.85 -21.91 5.52
C THR A 26 0.10 -23.11 5.43
N GLU A 27 0.70 -23.31 4.25
CA GLU A 27 1.71 -24.32 3.98
C GLU A 27 3.14 -23.75 4.00
N GLY A 28 3.32 -22.46 4.30
CA GLY A 28 4.64 -21.81 4.36
C GLY A 28 5.21 -21.40 3.00
N TRP A 29 4.37 -21.23 1.99
CA TRP A 29 4.77 -20.85 0.64
C TRP A 29 4.20 -19.50 0.21
N HIS A 30 4.96 -18.78 -0.60
CA HIS A 30 4.58 -17.55 -1.27
C HIS A 30 4.56 -17.76 -2.78
N LEU A 31 3.62 -17.13 -3.48
CA LEU A 31 3.54 -17.11 -4.93
C LEU A 31 3.88 -15.70 -5.41
N ASP A 32 4.98 -15.53 -6.12
CA ASP A 32 5.43 -14.21 -6.57
C ASP A 32 4.65 -13.67 -7.79
N ASP A 33 5.09 -12.52 -8.31
CA ASP A 33 4.44 -11.89 -9.46
C ASP A 33 4.65 -12.63 -10.79
N ALA A 34 5.72 -13.42 -10.90
CA ALA A 34 6.00 -14.30 -12.02
C ALA A 34 5.20 -15.62 -11.94
N GLY A 35 4.60 -15.90 -10.78
CA GLY A 35 3.85 -17.12 -10.50
C GLY A 35 4.74 -18.31 -10.13
N GLU A 36 5.92 -18.02 -9.61
CA GLU A 36 6.88 -18.96 -9.02
C GLU A 36 6.67 -19.07 -7.51
N LEU A 37 6.99 -20.25 -6.96
CA LEU A 37 6.85 -20.53 -5.54
C LEU A 37 8.17 -20.24 -4.80
N THR A 38 8.06 -19.47 -3.72
CA THR A 38 9.17 -19.19 -2.80
C THR A 38 8.76 -19.55 -1.38
N GLN A 39 9.72 -19.88 -0.52
CA GLN A 39 9.44 -20.26 0.86
C GLN A 39 9.25 -19.01 1.72
N LEU A 40 8.22 -19.01 2.56
CA LEU A 40 8.02 -17.97 3.57
C LEU A 40 8.93 -18.21 4.78
N ALA A 41 9.32 -17.13 5.45
CA ALA A 41 10.09 -17.19 6.70
C ALA A 41 9.28 -17.81 7.86
N GLU A 42 7.95 -17.78 7.77
CA GLU A 42 7.03 -18.32 8.76
C GLU A 42 5.76 -18.86 8.08
N VAL A 43 5.04 -19.74 8.79
CA VAL A 43 3.81 -20.37 8.31
C VAL A 43 2.60 -19.69 8.93
N ALA A 44 1.60 -19.36 8.13
CA ALA A 44 0.36 -18.77 8.64
C ALA A 44 -0.41 -19.77 9.51
N ARG A 45 -0.78 -19.37 10.73
CA ARG A 45 -1.55 -20.21 11.67
C ARG A 45 -2.93 -19.64 11.99
N THR A 46 -3.12 -18.35 11.77
CA THR A 46 -4.36 -17.63 12.05
C THR A 46 -4.85 -16.88 10.80
N PHE A 47 -6.11 -16.44 10.82
CA PHE A 47 -6.62 -15.56 9.76
C PHE A 47 -5.80 -14.26 9.65
N ASP A 48 -5.38 -13.70 10.79
CA ASP A 48 -4.53 -12.52 10.83
C ASP A 48 -3.17 -12.76 10.17
N ASP A 49 -2.57 -13.94 10.35
CA ASP A 49 -1.33 -14.32 9.66
C ASP A 49 -1.53 -14.43 8.15
N ILE A 50 -2.62 -15.07 7.72
CA ILE A 50 -2.94 -15.23 6.30
C ILE A 50 -3.02 -13.84 5.65
N GLU A 51 -3.77 -12.92 6.26
CA GLU A 51 -3.88 -11.56 5.74
C GLU A 51 -2.52 -10.85 5.74
N ARG A 52 -1.79 -10.87 6.86
CA ARG A 52 -0.49 -10.20 6.98
C ARG A 52 0.55 -10.70 5.97
N LEU A 53 0.54 -11.99 5.65
CA LEU A 53 1.51 -12.61 4.74
C LEU A 53 1.11 -12.54 3.26
N THR A 54 -0.13 -12.18 2.95
CA THR A 54 -0.66 -12.23 1.56
C THR A 54 -1.23 -10.92 1.05
N SER A 55 -1.57 -9.98 1.93
CA SER A 55 -2.05 -8.65 1.57
C SER A 55 -0.94 -7.83 0.93
N SER A 56 -1.30 -7.12 -0.15
CA SER A 56 -0.49 -6.03 -0.68
C SER A 56 -0.55 -4.81 0.25
N LEU A 57 0.41 -3.89 0.09
CA LEU A 57 0.39 -2.61 0.79
C LEU A 57 -0.93 -1.85 0.55
N VAL A 58 -1.42 -1.85 -0.69
CA VAL A 58 -2.67 -1.17 -1.09
C VAL A 58 -3.87 -1.75 -0.33
N GLU A 59 -3.98 -3.09 -0.28
CA GLU A 59 -5.06 -3.77 0.45
C GLU A 59 -4.99 -3.49 1.96
N GLU A 60 -3.77 -3.42 2.51
CA GLU A 60 -3.55 -3.11 3.93
C GLU A 60 -3.94 -1.67 4.29
N LEU A 61 -3.63 -0.71 3.42
CA LEU A 61 -4.03 0.69 3.58
C LEU A 61 -5.56 0.84 3.53
N GLN A 62 -6.21 0.18 2.56
CA GLN A 62 -7.66 0.13 2.46
C GLN A 62 -8.30 -0.49 3.71
N ARG A 63 -7.76 -1.60 4.21
CA ARG A 63 -8.24 -2.28 5.43
C ARG A 63 -8.19 -1.36 6.65
N ARG A 64 -7.13 -0.55 6.77
CA ARG A 64 -6.97 0.44 7.86
C ARG A 64 -7.83 1.68 7.69
N SER A 65 -8.69 1.74 6.68
CA SER A 65 -9.52 2.91 6.37
C SER A 65 -8.69 4.19 6.23
N THR A 66 -7.50 4.09 5.62
CA THR A 66 -6.68 5.28 5.37
C THR A 66 -7.40 6.23 4.43
N HIS A 67 -7.15 7.53 4.58
CA HIS A 67 -7.77 8.57 3.77
C HIS A 67 -7.52 8.33 2.28
N GLU A 68 -8.55 8.44 1.43
CA GLU A 68 -8.51 8.16 -0.02
C GLU A 68 -7.34 8.84 -0.75
N ARG A 69 -7.08 10.09 -0.41
CA ARG A 69 -5.91 10.87 -0.86
C ARG A 69 -4.59 10.14 -0.74
N LEU A 70 -4.38 9.34 0.30
CA LEU A 70 -3.13 8.59 0.49
C LEU A 70 -2.88 7.62 -0.69
N MET A 71 -3.95 7.11 -1.31
CA MET A 71 -3.88 6.24 -2.48
C MET A 71 -3.41 6.99 -3.74
N GLU A 72 -3.58 8.32 -3.81
CA GLU A 72 -3.06 9.16 -4.91
C GLU A 72 -1.53 9.22 -4.89
N TYR A 73 -0.91 9.11 -3.71
CA TYR A 73 0.55 9.17 -3.52
C TYR A 73 1.19 7.78 -3.37
N CYS A 74 0.38 6.74 -3.15
CA CYS A 74 0.79 5.33 -3.10
C CYS A 74 0.40 4.60 -4.40
N SER A 75 0.76 5.15 -5.57
CA SER A 75 0.51 4.48 -6.84
C SER A 75 1.26 3.14 -6.93
N GLN A 76 0.75 2.19 -7.74
CA GLN A 76 1.42 0.91 -7.97
C GLN A 76 2.86 1.07 -8.47
N GLU A 77 3.13 2.13 -9.25
CA GLU A 77 4.47 2.44 -9.75
C GLU A 77 5.42 2.83 -8.60
N LEU A 78 5.00 3.72 -7.70
CA LEU A 78 5.83 4.11 -6.54
C LEU A 78 6.08 2.95 -5.57
N ILE A 79 5.07 2.10 -5.35
CA ILE A 79 5.19 0.94 -4.46
C ILE A 79 6.16 -0.09 -5.05
N ALA A 80 6.14 -0.29 -6.37
CA ALA A 80 7.01 -1.22 -7.06
C ALA A 80 8.47 -0.76 -7.10
N GLU A 81 8.73 0.55 -7.17
CA GLU A 81 10.09 1.09 -7.14
C GLU A 81 10.72 1.00 -5.74
N SER A 82 10.00 1.44 -4.70
CA SER A 82 10.45 1.31 -3.31
C SER A 82 9.37 1.75 -2.32
N LEU A 83 9.11 0.90 -1.32
CA LEU A 83 8.26 1.26 -0.17
C LEU A 83 8.74 2.54 0.54
N PHE A 84 10.05 2.79 0.57
CA PHE A 84 10.61 4.02 1.15
C PHE A 84 10.18 5.26 0.35
N HIS A 85 10.23 5.18 -0.99
CA HIS A 85 9.79 6.28 -1.85
C HIS A 85 8.29 6.51 -1.72
N ALA A 86 7.48 5.46 -1.72
CA ALA A 86 6.03 5.57 -1.50
C ALA A 86 5.68 6.27 -0.18
N VAL A 87 6.34 5.89 0.93
CA VAL A 87 6.13 6.53 2.24
C VAL A 87 6.58 7.99 2.24
N SER A 88 7.74 8.28 1.65
CA SER A 88 8.30 9.64 1.59
C SER A 88 7.44 10.59 0.77
N GLU A 89 6.98 10.19 -0.42
CA GLU A 89 6.08 11.00 -1.24
C GLU A 89 4.70 11.17 -0.59
N THR A 90 4.19 10.12 0.04
CA THR A 90 2.94 10.21 0.80
C THR A 90 3.04 11.22 1.94
N ALA A 91 4.17 11.29 2.64
CA ALA A 91 4.38 12.29 3.69
C ALA A 91 4.32 13.74 3.16
N LYS A 92 4.75 13.98 1.91
CA LYS A 92 4.68 15.31 1.27
C LYS A 92 3.25 15.74 0.93
N SER A 93 2.31 14.79 0.81
CA SER A 93 0.90 15.12 0.59
C SER A 93 0.28 15.94 1.74
N ILE A 94 0.82 15.81 2.96
CA ILE A 94 0.32 16.48 4.16
C ILE A 94 0.47 18.01 4.06
N PRO A 95 1.69 18.57 3.88
CA PRO A 95 1.84 20.02 3.71
C PRO A 95 1.10 20.54 2.48
N ASP A 96 1.07 19.80 1.37
CA ASP A 96 0.29 20.20 0.18
C ASP A 96 -1.20 20.30 0.47
N ARG A 97 -1.75 19.35 1.23
CA ARG A 97 -3.16 19.38 1.66
C ARG A 97 -3.44 20.56 2.58
N ILE A 98 -2.55 20.86 3.52
CA ILE A 98 -2.69 22.02 4.42
C ILE A 98 -2.71 23.32 3.61
N ARG A 99 -1.84 23.48 2.61
CA ARG A 99 -1.85 24.65 1.72
C ARG A 99 -3.17 24.79 0.97
N ILE A 100 -3.68 23.70 0.40
CA ILE A 100 -4.96 23.71 -0.33
C ILE A 100 -6.12 24.11 0.60
N LEU A 101 -6.13 23.65 1.84
CA LEU A 101 -7.22 23.94 2.79
C LEU A 101 -7.14 25.35 3.38
N THR A 102 -5.94 25.88 3.58
CA THR A 102 -5.72 27.19 4.23
C THR A 102 -5.51 28.33 3.23
N GLY A 103 -5.18 28.03 1.98
CA GLY A 103 -4.71 29.01 1.00
C GLY A 103 -3.30 29.55 1.28
N SER A 104 -2.58 28.98 2.26
CA SER A 104 -1.22 29.42 2.60
C SER A 104 -0.21 29.03 1.52
N THR A 105 0.75 29.92 1.29
CA THR A 105 1.93 29.68 0.45
C THR A 105 3.17 29.33 1.28
N ASP A 106 3.03 29.16 2.60
CA ASP A 106 4.14 28.86 3.50
C ASP A 106 4.62 27.41 3.36
N ASP A 107 5.78 27.12 3.95
CA ASP A 107 6.38 25.79 3.99
C ASP A 107 7.02 25.50 5.36
N GLY A 108 7.33 24.22 5.58
CA GLY A 108 7.94 23.71 6.79
C GLY A 108 7.15 24.08 8.04
N GLN A 109 7.87 24.37 9.12
CA GLN A 109 7.27 24.69 10.42
C GLN A 109 6.29 25.87 10.35
N LYS A 110 6.56 26.90 9.53
CA LYS A 110 5.70 28.08 9.41
C LYS A 110 4.30 27.72 8.93
N LEU A 111 4.19 26.81 7.97
CA LEU A 111 2.91 26.31 7.47
C LEU A 111 2.13 25.62 8.58
N PHE A 112 2.78 24.76 9.36
CA PHE A 112 2.14 24.03 10.45
C PHE A 112 1.73 24.94 11.60
N ASP A 113 2.59 25.88 12.00
CA ASP A 113 2.29 26.84 13.06
C ASP A 113 1.11 27.76 12.66
N ALA A 114 1.06 28.23 11.42
CA ALA A 114 -0.04 29.05 10.92
C ALA A 114 -1.36 28.28 10.82
N ALA A 115 -1.32 27.02 10.37
CA ALA A 115 -2.52 26.23 10.13
C ALA A 115 -3.07 25.52 11.38
N LEU A 116 -2.19 25.07 12.28
CA LEU A 116 -2.51 24.20 13.41
C LEU A 116 -2.05 24.76 14.76
N GLY A 117 -1.23 25.82 14.76
CA GLY A 117 -0.82 26.49 15.98
C GLY A 117 -2.03 27.08 16.70
N ALA A 118 -2.11 26.86 18.01
CA ALA A 118 -3.16 27.44 18.83
C ALA A 118 -3.09 28.98 18.75
N HIS A 119 -4.07 29.59 18.07
CA HIS A 119 -4.34 31.01 18.22
C HIS A 119 -4.77 31.25 19.69
N ARG A 120 -3.82 31.63 20.53
CA ARG A 120 -4.10 32.28 21.80
C ARG A 120 -4.57 33.69 21.48
N ASN A 121 -5.87 33.86 21.27
CA ASN A 121 -6.54 35.14 21.53
C ASN A 121 -6.78 35.28 23.02
#